data_AF-A0A926MHY3-F1
#
_entry.id   AF-A0A926MHY3-F1
#
_cell.length_a   1.000
_cell.length_b   1.000
_cell.length_c   1.000
_cell.angle_alpha   90.00
_cell.angle_beta   90.00
_cell.angle_gamma   90.00
#
_symmetry.space_group_name_H-M   'P 1'
#
loop_
_entity.id
_entity.type
_entity.pdbx_description
1 polymer ?
#
loop_
_entity_poly.entity_id
_entity_poly.type
_entity_poly.pdbx_seq_one_letter_code
_entity_poly.pdbx_strand_id
1 'polypeptide(L)'
;MNNELNSIGINKKPEDTTVVVAMSGGVDSSTVAGMMKNEGYKVIGITLKLYDDGKEVAKSKQCCSGQDIMDAKRVAHKLNIEHKILYYQDKFKQGVIDNFVDSYLNGETPIPCVQCNQTVKFKDLFEVSKELNADALVTGHYVKSITSNNTTNMYRAIDENRDQSYFLFNTTREQ
;
A
#
# COMPACT_ATOMS: atom_id res chain seq x y z
N MET A 1 0.47 -6.50 33.40
CA MET A 1 0.48 -7.48 32.30
C MET A 1 1.39 -6.91 31.24
N ASN A 2 2.57 -7.50 31.02
CA ASN A 2 3.39 -7.16 29.85
C ASN A 2 2.62 -7.68 28.64
N ASN A 3 1.83 -6.81 28.05
CA ASN A 3 1.26 -7.06 26.76
C ASN A 3 2.39 -6.84 25.75
N GLU A 4 3.12 -7.92 25.43
CA GLU A 4 4.08 -7.88 24.34
C GLU A 4 3.33 -7.49 23.07
N LEU A 5 3.73 -6.36 22.49
CA LEU A 5 3.24 -5.95 21.19
C LEU A 5 3.65 -7.00 20.17
N ASN A 6 2.79 -7.29 19.20
CA ASN A 6 3.16 -8.11 18.06
C ASN A 6 4.19 -7.38 17.17
N SER A 7 4.67 -8.04 16.13
CA SER A 7 5.73 -7.53 15.24
C SER A 7 5.39 -6.20 14.54
N ILE A 8 4.11 -5.84 14.45
CA ILE A 8 3.64 -4.56 13.88
C ILE A 8 3.23 -3.53 14.94
N GLY A 9 3.53 -3.79 16.22
CA GLY A 9 3.31 -2.83 17.30
C GLY A 9 1.90 -2.80 17.87
N ILE A 10 1.07 -3.82 17.60
CA ILE A 10 -0.30 -3.91 18.11
C ILE A 10 -0.36 -4.85 19.31
N ASN A 11 -1.10 -4.45 20.34
CA ASN A 11 -1.38 -5.27 21.51
C ASN A 11 -2.48 -6.32 21.21
N LYS A 12 -2.17 -7.26 20.32
CA LYS A 12 -3.04 -8.36 19.89
C LYS A 12 -2.17 -9.46 19.29
N LYS A 13 -2.49 -10.73 19.55
CA LYS A 13 -1.72 -11.85 18.96
C LYS A 13 -1.85 -11.86 17.44
N PRO A 14 -0.81 -12.23 16.67
CA PRO A 14 -0.89 -12.29 15.21
C PRO A 14 -2.11 -13.07 14.69
N GLU A 15 -2.42 -14.23 15.26
CA GLU A 15 -3.57 -15.08 14.89
C GLU A 15 -4.94 -14.41 15.05
N ASP A 16 -5.03 -13.41 15.95
CA ASP A 16 -6.24 -12.63 16.17
C ASP A 16 -6.24 -11.33 15.36
N THR A 17 -5.08 -10.89 14.87
CA THR A 17 -4.88 -9.64 14.14
C THR A 17 -5.16 -9.79 12.64
N THR A 18 -6.12 -9.02 12.14
CA THR A 18 -6.45 -8.90 10.72
C THR A 18 -5.66 -7.77 10.10
N VAL A 19 -4.95 -8.05 9.00
CA VAL A 19 -4.17 -7.04 8.27
C VAL A 19 -4.59 -7.00 6.82
N VAL A 20 -4.78 -5.79 6.30
CA VAL A 20 -4.91 -5.55 4.86
C VAL A 20 -3.52 -5.29 4.30
N VAL A 21 -3.12 -6.00 3.26
CA VAL A 21 -1.84 -5.77 2.57
C VAL A 21 -2.10 -5.15 1.20
N ALA A 22 -1.54 -3.97 0.96
CA ALA A 22 -1.56 -3.33 -0.35
C ALA A 22 -0.61 -4.06 -1.32
N MET A 23 -1.17 -4.88 -2.21
CA MET A 23 -0.42 -5.72 -3.15
C MET A 23 -0.38 -5.09 -4.54
N SER A 24 0.78 -4.54 -4.93
CA SER A 24 0.97 -3.92 -6.25
C SER A 24 1.35 -4.92 -7.35
N GLY A 25 1.56 -6.20 -7.02
CA GLY A 25 2.14 -7.19 -7.92
C GLY A 25 3.68 -7.23 -7.88
N GLY A 26 4.30 -6.19 -7.31
CA GLY A 26 5.75 -6.12 -7.10
C GLY A 26 6.26 -7.02 -5.97
N VAL A 27 7.58 -7.25 -5.99
CA VAL A 27 8.29 -8.11 -5.02
C VAL A 27 8.13 -7.62 -3.58
N ASP A 28 8.20 -6.32 -3.33
CA ASP A 28 8.17 -5.76 -1.97
C ASP A 28 6.82 -6.05 -1.29
N SER A 29 5.73 -5.76 -1.99
CA SER A 29 4.37 -6.03 -1.51
C SER A 29 4.07 -7.53 -1.36
N SER A 30 4.66 -8.35 -2.23
CA SER A 30 4.56 -9.81 -2.16
C SER A 30 5.32 -10.38 -0.97
N THR A 31 6.50 -9.82 -0.68
CA THR A 31 7.35 -10.23 0.42
C THR A 31 6.69 -9.91 1.75
N VAL A 32 6.17 -8.68 1.92
CA VAL A 32 5.50 -8.31 3.17
C VAL A 32 4.21 -9.11 3.39
N ALA A 33 3.44 -9.42 2.33
CA ALA A 33 2.29 -10.33 2.43
C ALA A 33 2.70 -11.72 2.93
N GLY A 34 3.82 -12.24 2.40
CA GLY A 34 4.40 -13.51 2.83
C GLY A 34 4.87 -13.49 4.29
N MET A 35 5.52 -12.41 4.72
CA MET A 35 5.97 -12.22 6.10
C MET A 35 4.77 -12.21 7.07
N MET A 36 3.73 -11.41 6.79
CA MET A 36 2.53 -11.36 7.62
C MET A 36 1.84 -12.74 7.68
N LYS A 37 1.74 -13.44 6.54
CA LYS A 37 1.17 -14.80 6.55
C LYS A 37 2.00 -15.77 7.39
N ASN A 38 3.32 -15.72 7.26
CA ASN A 38 4.26 -16.58 7.99
C ASN A 38 4.24 -16.33 9.51
N GLU A 39 4.04 -15.09 9.92
CA GLU A 39 3.91 -14.69 11.32
C GLU A 39 2.54 -15.02 11.93
N GLY A 40 1.58 -15.53 11.12
CA GLY A 40 0.29 -16.03 11.57
C GLY A 40 -0.87 -15.04 11.49
N TYR A 41 -0.68 -13.88 10.86
CA TYR A 41 -1.74 -12.87 10.70
C TYR A 41 -2.89 -13.35 9.80
N LYS A 42 -4.09 -12.81 10.04
CA LYS A 42 -5.23 -12.92 9.10
C LYS A 42 -5.05 -11.90 7.97
N VAL A 43 -4.43 -12.33 6.88
CA VAL A 43 -4.05 -11.44 5.77
C VAL A 43 -5.15 -11.36 4.71
N ILE A 44 -5.52 -10.13 4.33
CA ILE A 44 -6.36 -9.80 3.17
C ILE A 44 -5.52 -8.97 2.20
N GLY A 45 -5.17 -9.52 1.05
CA GLY A 45 -4.48 -8.79 -0.02
C GLY A 45 -5.45 -7.90 -0.80
N ILE A 46 -5.06 -6.66 -1.09
CA ILE A 46 -5.82 -5.75 -1.94
C ILE A 46 -4.93 -5.18 -3.05
N THR A 47 -5.39 -5.29 -4.29
CA THR A 47 -4.77 -4.64 -5.44
C THR A 47 -5.68 -3.55 -5.98
N LEU A 48 -5.11 -2.37 -6.28
CA LEU A 48 -5.84 -1.26 -6.89
C LEU A 48 -5.66 -1.31 -8.41
N LYS A 49 -6.76 -1.36 -9.15
CA LYS A 49 -6.77 -1.10 -10.59
C LYS A 49 -6.92 0.40 -10.81
N LEU A 50 -5.85 1.04 -11.27
CA LEU A 50 -5.77 2.51 -11.40
C LEU A 50 -5.92 3.01 -12.84
N TYR A 51 -5.79 2.14 -13.84
CA TYR A 51 -5.89 2.49 -15.26
C TYR A 51 -6.75 1.49 -16.02
N ASP A 52 -7.25 1.93 -17.17
CA ASP A 52 -8.07 1.12 -18.06
C ASP A 52 -7.22 0.57 -19.21
N ASP A 53 -7.14 -0.76 -19.31
CA ASP A 53 -6.29 -1.46 -20.29
C ASP A 53 -6.89 -1.45 -21.70
N GLY A 54 -8.10 -0.89 -21.88
CA GLY A 54 -8.88 -0.94 -23.12
C GLY A 54 -8.64 0.20 -24.12
N LYS A 55 -7.82 1.21 -23.78
CA LYS A 55 -7.43 2.26 -24.74
C LYS A 55 -6.11 1.86 -25.36
N GLU A 56 -6.00 1.86 -26.68
CA GLU A 56 -4.77 1.56 -27.42
C GLU A 56 -3.62 2.46 -26.92
N VAL A 57 -2.85 1.96 -25.95
CA VAL A 57 -1.62 2.62 -25.53
C VAL A 57 -0.60 2.30 -26.61
N ALA A 58 -0.15 3.34 -27.32
CA ALA A 58 0.97 3.26 -28.25
C ALA A 58 2.08 2.39 -27.63
N LYS A 59 2.63 1.43 -28.40
CA LYS A 59 3.63 0.40 -28.03
C LYS A 59 4.77 0.92 -27.12
N SER A 60 4.46 1.25 -25.88
CA SER A 60 5.38 1.65 -24.83
C SER A 60 5.48 0.48 -23.88
N LYS A 61 6.67 0.24 -23.35
CA LYS A 61 6.98 -0.88 -22.44
C LYS A 61 6.29 -0.77 -21.06
N GLN A 62 5.22 0.01 -20.95
CA GLN A 62 4.54 0.40 -19.72
C GLN A 62 3.17 -0.28 -19.54
N CYS A 63 2.89 -1.33 -20.31
CA CYS A 63 1.67 -2.14 -20.23
C CYS A 63 1.75 -3.20 -19.10
N CYS A 64 2.11 -2.79 -17.88
CA CYS A 64 2.26 -3.69 -16.74
C CYS A 64 1.02 -3.77 -15.84
N SER A 65 0.04 -2.87 -15.96
CA SER A 65 -1.12 -2.80 -15.06
C SER A 65 -1.93 -4.11 -14.99
N GLY A 66 -2.19 -4.74 -16.13
CA GLY A 66 -2.86 -6.05 -16.17
C GLY A 66 -2.00 -7.19 -15.62
N GLN A 67 -0.70 -7.16 -15.92
CA GLN A 67 0.27 -8.17 -15.48
C GLN A 67 0.46 -8.12 -13.96
N ASP A 68 0.57 -6.92 -13.40
CA ASP A 68 0.73 -6.65 -11.96
C ASP A 68 -0.44 -7.23 -11.14
N ILE A 69 -1.68 -7.06 -11.63
CA ILE A 69 -2.87 -7.66 -11.01
C ILE A 69 -2.79 -9.19 -11.02
N MET A 70 -2.35 -9.77 -12.13
CA MET A 70 -2.20 -11.22 -12.26
C MET A 70 -1.08 -11.77 -11.38
N ASP A 71 0.01 -11.03 -11.22
CA ASP A 71 1.12 -11.38 -10.35
C ASP A 71 0.72 -11.30 -8.87
N ALA A 72 0.00 -10.25 -8.46
CA ALA A 72 -0.58 -10.15 -7.12
C ALA A 72 -1.54 -11.32 -6.82
N LYS A 73 -2.43 -11.66 -7.77
CA LYS A 73 -3.31 -12.84 -7.65
C LYS A 73 -2.54 -14.13 -7.48
N ARG A 74 -1.49 -14.34 -8.27
CA ARG A 74 -0.66 -15.56 -8.22
C ARG A 74 0.05 -15.69 -6.87
N VAL A 75 0.58 -14.58 -6.36
CA VAL A 75 1.21 -14.52 -5.03
C VAL A 75 0.19 -14.82 -3.94
N ALA A 76 -0.97 -14.16 -3.98
CA ALA A 76 -2.02 -14.38 -2.98
C ALA A 76 -2.51 -15.84 -2.97
N HIS A 77 -2.70 -16.44 -4.14
CA HIS A 77 -3.04 -17.85 -4.28
C HIS A 77 -1.95 -18.76 -3.68
N LYS A 78 -0.67 -18.48 -3.97
CA LYS A 78 0.46 -19.25 -3.42
C LYS A 78 0.57 -19.13 -1.89
N LEU A 79 0.23 -17.97 -1.34
CA LEU A 79 0.24 -17.71 0.10
C LEU A 79 -1.04 -18.20 0.81
N ASN A 80 -2.06 -18.63 0.06
CA ASN A 80 -3.38 -18.98 0.57
C ASN A 80 -3.98 -17.87 1.45
N ILE A 81 -4.08 -16.67 0.87
CA ILE A 81 -4.69 -15.47 1.47
C ILE A 81 -5.85 -14.98 0.60
N GLU A 82 -6.83 -14.32 1.21
CA GLU A 82 -7.91 -13.65 0.48
C GLU A 82 -7.31 -12.52 -0.36
N HIS A 83 -7.82 -12.31 -1.58
CA HIS A 83 -7.37 -11.24 -2.47
C HIS A 83 -8.54 -10.52 -3.14
N LYS A 84 -8.56 -9.19 -3.04
CA LYS A 84 -9.57 -8.32 -3.65
C LYS A 84 -8.92 -7.36 -4.66
N ILE A 85 -9.69 -7.01 -5.68
CA ILE A 85 -9.33 -5.95 -6.62
C ILE A 85 -10.31 -4.81 -6.44
N LEU A 86 -9.81 -3.60 -6.24
CA LEU A 86 -10.61 -2.37 -6.20
C LEU A 86 -10.39 -1.56 -7.46
N TYR A 87 -11.49 -1.13 -8.08
CA TYR A 87 -11.49 -0.36 -9.32
C TYR A 87 -11.52 1.14 -9.01
N TYR A 88 -10.34 1.76 -8.94
CA TYR A 88 -10.15 3.14 -8.48
C TYR A 88 -9.66 4.08 -9.60
N GLN A 89 -9.94 3.75 -10.86
CA GLN A 89 -9.50 4.54 -12.01
C GLN A 89 -9.98 5.99 -11.95
N ASP A 90 -11.26 6.22 -11.64
CA ASP A 90 -11.83 7.57 -11.58
C ASP A 90 -11.25 8.37 -10.41
N LYS A 91 -11.13 7.73 -9.24
CA LYS A 91 -10.51 8.33 -8.05
C LYS A 91 -9.05 8.72 -8.32
N PHE A 92 -8.31 7.85 -8.98
CA PHE A 92 -6.92 8.09 -9.33
C PHE A 92 -6.77 9.18 -10.39
N LYS A 93 -7.64 9.20 -11.40
CA LYS A 93 -7.67 10.28 -12.40
C LYS A 93 -7.88 11.63 -11.73
N GLN A 94 -8.93 11.76 -10.92
CA GLN A 94 -9.28 13.03 -10.28
C GLN A 94 -8.27 13.45 -9.19
N GLY A 95 -7.80 12.49 -8.39
CA GLY A 95 -6.93 12.76 -7.24
C GLY A 95 -5.46 12.92 -7.58
N VAL A 96 -5.01 12.44 -8.75
CA VAL A 96 -3.58 12.42 -9.13
C VAL A 96 -3.35 12.93 -10.54
N ILE A 97 -4.03 12.37 -11.55
CA ILE A 97 -3.72 12.68 -12.96
C ILE A 97 -4.14 14.10 -13.35
N ASP A 98 -5.32 14.54 -12.94
CA ASP A 98 -5.82 15.86 -13.31
C ASP A 98 -4.91 16.96 -12.73
N ASN A 99 -4.51 16.84 -11.45
CA ASN A 99 -3.54 17.73 -10.82
C ASN A 99 -2.16 17.67 -11.49
N PHE A 100 -1.66 16.46 -11.79
CA PHE A 100 -0.40 16.27 -12.50
C PHE A 100 -0.37 17.01 -13.85
N VAL A 101 -1.45 16.92 -14.63
CA VAL A 101 -1.57 17.63 -15.92
C VAL A 101 -1.61 19.14 -15.70
N ASP A 102 -2.42 19.63 -14.77
CA ASP A 102 -2.56 21.06 -14.48
C ASP A 102 -1.23 21.69 -14.02
N SER A 103 -0.48 21.00 -13.15
CA SER A 103 0.86 21.45 -12.72
C SER A 103 1.82 21.61 -13.89
N TYR A 104 1.85 20.65 -14.83
CA TYR A 104 2.68 20.78 -16.03
C TYR A 104 2.24 21.95 -16.92
N LEU A 105 0.93 22.17 -17.07
CA LEU A 105 0.40 23.33 -17.81
C LEU A 105 0.81 24.67 -17.16
N ASN A 106 1.03 24.68 -15.84
CA ASN A 106 1.51 25.84 -15.09
C ASN A 106 3.05 25.96 -15.03
N GLY A 107 3.79 25.08 -15.71
CA GLY A 107 5.26 25.10 -15.70
C GLY A 107 5.90 24.54 -14.43
N GLU A 108 5.14 23.80 -13.63
CA GLU A 108 5.62 23.14 -12.42
C GLU A 108 6.17 21.75 -12.73
N THR A 109 6.92 21.18 -11.78
CA THR A 109 7.35 19.78 -11.82
C THR A 109 6.70 19.02 -10.66
N PRO A 110 5.51 18.43 -10.85
CA PRO A 110 4.78 17.76 -9.78
C PRO A 110 5.40 16.39 -9.44
N ILE A 111 5.16 15.93 -8.20
CA ILE A 111 5.56 14.59 -7.74
C ILE A 111 4.29 13.75 -7.52
N PRO A 112 3.77 13.06 -8.56
CA PRO A 112 2.50 12.34 -8.48
C PRO A 112 2.53 11.17 -7.48
N CYS A 113 3.71 10.61 -7.17
CA CYS A 113 3.86 9.56 -6.18
C CYS A 113 3.44 10.01 -4.77
N VAL A 114 3.77 11.25 -4.39
CA VAL A 114 3.37 11.84 -3.09
C VAL A 114 1.85 12.00 -3.04
N GLN A 115 1.26 12.54 -4.12
CA GLN A 115 -0.19 12.72 -4.22
C GLN A 115 -0.95 11.38 -4.19
N CYS A 116 -0.44 10.37 -4.90
CA CYS A 116 -1.00 9.03 -4.91
C CYS A 116 -0.99 8.38 -3.52
N ASN A 117 0.13 8.53 -2.78
CA ASN A 117 0.19 8.10 -1.39
C ASN A 117 -0.84 8.84 -0.54
N GLN A 118 -0.88 10.17 -0.60
CA GLN A 118 -1.79 10.98 0.19
C GLN A 118 -3.29 10.69 -0.06
N THR A 119 -3.65 10.39 -1.31
CA THR A 119 -5.05 10.20 -1.71
C THR A 119 -5.37 8.70 -1.84
N VAL A 120 -5.03 8.10 -2.97
CA VAL A 120 -5.52 6.78 -3.35
C VAL A 120 -5.00 5.66 -2.43
N LYS A 121 -3.73 5.71 -2.00
CA LYS A 121 -3.13 4.64 -1.19
C LYS A 121 -3.41 4.77 0.31
N PHE A 122 -3.22 5.93 0.94
CA PHE A 122 -3.37 6.06 2.39
C PHE A 122 -4.71 6.64 2.83
N LYS A 123 -5.48 7.29 1.96
CA LYS A 123 -6.85 7.69 2.30
C LYS A 123 -7.83 6.60 1.92
N ASP A 124 -7.94 6.29 0.63
CA ASP A 124 -9.00 5.36 0.18
C ASP A 124 -8.78 3.92 0.66
N LEU A 125 -7.55 3.40 0.63
CA LEU A 125 -7.29 2.03 1.09
C LEU A 125 -7.34 1.90 2.63
N PHE A 126 -6.98 2.96 3.35
CA PHE A 126 -7.10 2.99 4.80
C PHE A 126 -8.56 2.95 5.24
N GLU A 127 -9.44 3.71 4.59
CA GLU A 127 -10.88 3.63 4.84
C GLU A 127 -11.44 2.25 4.51
N VAL A 128 -11.04 1.64 3.38
CA VAL A 128 -11.42 0.25 3.08
C VAL A 128 -10.91 -0.72 4.15
N SER A 129 -9.70 -0.51 4.69
CA SER A 129 -9.18 -1.38 5.75
C SER A 129 -10.03 -1.28 7.02
N LYS A 130 -10.53 -0.09 7.36
CA LYS A 130 -11.48 0.12 8.46
C LYS A 130 -12.82 -0.56 8.19
N GLU A 131 -13.38 -0.42 6.98
CA GLU A 131 -14.63 -1.09 6.58
C GLU A 131 -14.54 -2.62 6.67
N LEU A 132 -13.36 -3.17 6.40
CA LEU A 132 -13.07 -4.60 6.55
C LEU A 132 -12.79 -5.01 8.00
N ASN A 133 -12.87 -4.10 8.97
CA ASN A 133 -12.50 -4.30 10.38
C ASN A 133 -11.07 -4.85 10.54
N ALA A 134 -10.14 -4.40 9.68
CA ALA A 134 -8.73 -4.73 9.83
C ALA A 134 -8.11 -3.91 10.96
N ASP A 135 -7.17 -4.52 11.67
CA ASP A 135 -6.40 -3.86 12.73
C ASP A 135 -5.25 -3.02 12.16
N ALA A 136 -4.80 -3.30 10.93
CA ALA A 136 -3.74 -2.53 10.25
C ALA A 136 -3.83 -2.58 8.72
N LEU A 137 -3.34 -1.50 8.10
CA LEU A 137 -2.94 -1.47 6.69
C LEU A 137 -1.42 -1.63 6.59
N VAL A 138 -0.97 -2.60 5.80
CA VAL A 138 0.43 -2.93 5.58
C VAL A 138 0.80 -2.69 4.12
N THR A 139 1.98 -2.11 3.88
CA THR A 139 2.48 -1.83 2.53
C THR A 139 3.92 -2.31 2.40
N GLY A 140 4.39 -2.49 1.16
CA GLY A 140 5.79 -2.83 0.88
C GLY A 140 6.75 -1.64 0.91
N HIS A 141 6.39 -0.51 1.53
CA HIS A 141 7.28 0.65 1.55
C HIS A 141 8.47 0.42 2.49
N TYR A 142 9.65 0.82 2.05
CA TYR A 142 10.87 0.77 2.84
C TYR A 142 10.94 1.97 3.79
N VAL A 143 10.38 1.77 4.98
CA VAL A 143 10.49 2.67 6.13
C VAL A 143 10.62 1.85 7.41
N LYS A 144 10.99 2.50 8.51
CA LYS A 144 10.99 1.85 9.82
C LYS A 144 9.86 2.41 10.67
N SER A 145 8.94 1.55 11.07
CA SER A 145 7.87 1.86 12.03
C SER A 145 8.29 1.38 13.42
N ILE A 146 8.24 2.27 14.42
CA ILE A 146 8.56 1.92 15.81
C ILE A 146 7.42 2.37 16.71
N THR A 147 6.84 1.44 17.44
CA THR A 147 5.82 1.71 18.46
C THR A 147 6.46 1.76 19.84
N SER A 148 6.25 2.87 20.55
CA SER A 148 6.66 3.06 21.95
C SER A 148 5.59 3.86 22.67
N ASN A 149 5.25 3.48 23.91
CA ASN A 149 4.21 4.14 24.72
C ASN A 149 2.87 4.31 23.95
N ASN A 150 2.42 3.25 23.25
CA ASN A 150 1.24 3.25 22.38
C ASN A 150 1.24 4.31 21.26
N THR A 151 2.41 4.85 20.91
CA THR A 151 2.59 5.79 19.81
C THR A 151 3.49 5.18 18.77
N THR A 152 3.02 5.13 17.53
CA THR A 152 3.81 4.67 16.38
C THR A 152 4.47 5.87 15.69
N ASN A 153 5.77 5.76 15.45
CA ASN A 153 6.58 6.77 14.77
C ASN A 153 7.24 6.17 13.52
N MET A 154 7.27 6.95 12.45
CA MET A 154 7.93 6.60 11.20
C MET A 154 9.35 7.18 11.18
N TYR A 155 10.31 6.34 10.82
CA TYR A 155 11.72 6.66 10.63
C TYR A 155 12.17 6.22 9.25
N ARG A 156 13.33 6.73 8.82
CA ARG A 156 14.01 6.26 7.59
C ARG A 156 14.26 4.76 7.66
N ALA A 157 14.27 4.11 6.49
CA ALA A 157 14.67 2.71 6.38
C ALA A 157 16.09 2.46 6.91
N ILE A 158 16.39 1.21 7.26
CA ILE A 158 17.76 0.80 7.66
C ILE A 158 18.73 0.99 6.50
N ASP A 159 18.32 0.64 5.28
CA ASP A 159 19.07 0.96 4.05
C ASP A 159 18.64 2.33 3.53
N GLU A 160 19.47 3.33 3.78
CA GLU A 160 19.20 4.71 3.37
C GLU A 160 19.10 4.89 1.85
N ASN A 161 19.71 4.00 1.05
CA ASN A 161 19.63 4.08 -0.42
C ASN A 161 18.29 3.61 -0.97
N ARG A 162 17.50 2.91 -0.15
CA ARG A 162 16.16 2.41 -0.49
C ARG A 162 15.06 3.08 0.31
N ASP A 163 15.41 4.05 1.15
CA ASP A 163 14.47 4.75 2.02
C ASP A 163 13.35 5.44 1.21
N GLN A 164 12.11 5.21 1.62
CA GLN A 164 10.92 5.75 0.97
C GLN A 164 10.14 6.71 1.88
N SER A 165 10.68 7.11 3.03
CA SER A 165 9.99 8.03 3.95
C SER A 165 9.69 9.38 3.29
N TYR A 166 10.50 9.80 2.32
CA TYR A 166 10.25 11.01 1.51
C TYR A 166 8.91 10.97 0.78
N PHE A 167 8.42 9.81 0.36
CA PHE A 167 7.12 9.72 -0.32
C PHE A 167 5.94 9.59 0.64
N LEU A 168 6.21 9.50 1.95
CA LEU A 168 5.24 9.24 3.02
C LEU A 168 5.12 10.42 4.00
N PHE A 169 5.75 11.57 3.75
CA PHE A 169 5.77 12.69 4.70
C PHE A 169 4.38 13.24 5.05
N ASN A 170 3.39 13.05 4.16
CA ASN A 170 2.00 13.47 4.38
C ASN A 170 1.15 12.44 5.14
N THR A 171 1.71 11.29 5.52
CA THR A 171 0.99 10.30 6.34
C THR A 171 0.71 10.87 7.72
N THR A 172 -0.56 10.88 8.11
CA THR A 172 -1.00 11.39 9.41
C THR A 172 -0.73 10.40 10.54
N ARG A 173 -0.97 10.75 11.80
CA ARG A 173 -0.81 9.81 12.93
C ARG A 173 -1.87 8.70 12.93
N GLU A 174 -3.05 9.01 12.41
CA GLU A 174 -4.15 8.05 12.36
C GLU A 174 -3.88 6.95 11.32
N GLN A 175 -3.19 7.29 10.24
CA GLN A 175 -2.79 6.42 9.13
C GLN A 175 -1.46 5.69 9.40
#